data_AF-A0A523Y281-F1
#
_entry.id   AF-A0A523Y281-F1
#
_cell.length_a   1.000
_cell.length_b   1.000
_cell.length_c   1.000
_cell.angle_alpha   90.00
_cell.angle_beta   90.00
_cell.angle_gamma   90.00
#
_symmetry.space_group_name_H-M   'P 1'
#
loop_
_entity.id
_entity.type
_entity.pdbx_description
1 polymer ?
#
loop_
_entity_poly.entity_id
_entity_poly.type
_entity_poly.pdbx_seq_one_letter_code
_entity_poly.pdbx_strand_id
1 'polypeptide(L)'
;MAQFDRTIPPGGEGKITLKIKTKGYQGEIRKRAKVHTNDPRKNVEVLTIRAFVKALIYVSHKYIRLRGLKGQEVTKTVRVSTEEDKPLKLEPNAFNLSGKVAYRIEEVEAGREFRIHFTSIPDTVGIYRGFLKLKTNYPERPEIIIWIKAKFQKGA
;
A
#
# COMPACT_ATOMS: atom_id res chain seq x y z
N MET A 1 11.60 17.23 5.94
CA MET A 1 12.92 17.58 5.37
C MET A 1 13.98 16.99 6.29
N ALA A 2 15.15 16.66 5.73
CA ALA A 2 16.32 16.36 6.56
C ALA A 2 16.87 17.68 7.10
N GLN A 3 17.37 17.65 8.34
CA GLN A 3 18.08 18.76 8.97
C GLN A 3 19.48 18.27 9.28
N PHE A 4 20.51 19.05 8.94
CA PHE A 4 21.89 18.66 9.15
C PHE A 4 22.79 19.89 9.26
N ASP A 5 23.92 19.73 9.92
CA ASP A 5 24.96 20.75 9.98
C ASP A 5 25.64 20.86 8.61
N ARG A 6 25.60 22.06 8.02
CA ARG A 6 26.16 22.30 6.68
C ARG A 6 27.69 22.38 6.67
N THR A 7 28.28 22.66 7.82
CA THR A 7 29.72 22.86 7.98
C THR A 7 30.15 22.15 9.25
N ILE A 8 31.16 21.30 9.12
CA ILE A 8 31.77 20.55 10.21
C ILE A 8 33.26 20.89 10.16
N PRO A 9 33.85 21.48 11.22
CA PRO A 9 35.28 21.79 11.22
C PRO A 9 36.11 20.50 11.15
N PRO A 10 37.36 20.56 10.67
CA PRO A 10 38.27 19.41 10.68
C PRO A 10 38.36 18.78 12.08
N GLY A 11 38.15 17.47 12.17
CA GLY A 11 38.15 16.72 13.44
C GLY A 11 36.91 16.93 14.32
N GLY A 12 35.94 17.74 13.88
CA GLY A 12 34.68 17.98 14.60
C GLY A 12 33.61 16.93 14.31
N GLU A 13 32.51 17.03 15.05
CA GLU A 13 31.31 16.21 14.87
C GLU A 13 30.16 17.06 14.29
N GLY A 14 29.33 16.44 13.46
CA GLY A 14 28.11 17.06 12.94
C GLY A 14 26.91 16.14 13.13
N LYS A 15 25.72 16.72 13.18
CA LYS A 15 24.47 16.01 13.41
C LYS A 15 23.60 15.99 12.15
N ILE A 16 23.00 14.83 11.87
CA ILE A 16 22.00 14.65 10.81
C ILE A 16 20.71 14.13 11.45
N THR A 17 19.61 14.85 11.25
CA THR A 17 18.27 14.49 11.69
C THR A 17 17.40 14.09 10.50
N LEU A 18 16.95 12.84 10.50
CA LEU A 18 16.10 12.26 9.47
C LEU A 18 14.70 11.98 10.02
N LYS A 19 13.66 12.59 9.43
CA LYS A 19 12.25 12.36 9.80
C LYS A 19 11.57 11.44 8.79
N ILE A 20 11.18 10.24 9.23
CA ILE A 20 10.43 9.29 8.41
C ILE A 20 8.93 9.50 8.63
N LYS A 21 8.19 9.78 7.56
CA LYS A 21 6.73 9.75 7.57
C LYS A 21 6.26 8.33 7.28
N THR A 22 5.70 7.65 8.28
CA THR A 22 5.21 6.27 8.17
C THR A 22 3.78 6.18 7.64
N LYS A 23 3.08 7.31 7.44
CA LYS A 23 1.74 7.34 6.83
C LYS A 23 1.73 6.59 5.50
N GLY A 24 0.87 5.57 5.42
CA GLY A 24 0.70 4.74 4.23
C GLY A 24 1.63 3.53 4.13
N TYR A 25 2.67 3.45 4.97
CA TYR A 25 3.55 2.29 5.11
C TYR A 25 2.96 1.28 6.11
N GLN A 26 3.38 0.02 5.97
CA GLN A 26 3.06 -1.09 6.86
C GLN A 26 4.16 -2.16 6.67
N GLY A 27 4.43 -2.94 7.72
CA GLY A 27 5.47 -3.97 7.71
C GLY A 27 6.89 -3.39 7.61
N GLU A 28 7.81 -4.20 7.09
CA GLU A 28 9.21 -3.79 6.96
C GLU A 28 9.39 -2.66 5.94
N ILE A 29 10.08 -1.60 6.36
CA ILE A 29 10.49 -0.50 5.50
C ILE A 29 12.00 -0.31 5.55
N ARG A 30 12.57 -0.04 4.38
CA ARG A 30 13.97 0.38 4.23
C ARG A 30 14.01 1.75 3.57
N LYS A 31 14.62 2.72 4.25
CA LYS A 31 14.85 4.08 3.74
C LYS A 31 16.34 4.36 3.65
N ARG A 32 16.72 5.12 2.63
CA ARG A 32 18.12 5.51 2.39
C ARG A 32 18.20 7.03 2.35
N ALA A 33 19.23 7.57 2.98
CA ALA A 33 19.64 8.97 2.85
C ALA A 33 21.07 8.99 2.33
N LYS A 34 21.33 9.82 1.31
CA LYS A 34 22.67 10.08 0.81
C LYS A 34 23.20 11.34 1.48
N VAL A 35 24.35 11.23 2.12
CA VAL A 35 25.08 12.36 2.69
C VAL A 35 26.15 12.74 1.69
N HIS A 36 26.08 13.94 1.17
CA HIS A 36 27.10 14.48 0.27
C HIS A 36 28.09 15.29 1.10
N THR A 37 29.38 15.03 0.89
CA THR A 37 30.47 15.72 1.59
C THR A 37 31.52 16.18 0.58
N ASN A 38 32.41 17.05 1.04
CA ASN A 38 33.59 17.50 0.31
C ASN A 38 34.85 16.68 0.64
N ASP A 39 34.73 15.55 1.36
CA ASP A 39 35.85 14.63 1.57
C ASP A 39 36.17 13.93 0.24
N PRO A 40 37.37 14.11 -0.35
CA PRO A 40 37.71 13.54 -1.64
C PRO A 40 37.75 12.00 -1.64
N ARG A 41 37.90 11.36 -0.47
CA ARG A 41 37.91 9.90 -0.34
C ARG A 41 36.52 9.32 -0.12
N LYS A 42 35.58 10.11 0.43
CA LYS A 42 34.20 9.69 0.76
C LYS A 42 33.18 10.79 0.47
N ASN A 43 33.06 11.17 -0.80
CA ASN A 43 32.18 12.26 -1.24
C ASN A 43 30.68 11.95 -1.10
N VAL A 44 30.31 10.67 -0.96
CA VAL A 44 28.94 10.22 -0.69
C VAL A 44 28.94 9.06 0.31
N GLU A 45 28.22 9.23 1.42
CA GLU A 45 27.94 8.18 2.40
C GLU A 45 26.44 7.83 2.37
N VAL A 46 26.08 6.56 2.54
CA VAL A 46 24.68 6.10 2.47
C VAL A 46 24.18 5.57 3.80
N LEU A 47 23.35 6.37 4.48
CA LEU A 47 22.67 5.95 5.70
C LEU A 47 21.45 5.09 5.33
N THR A 48 21.35 3.89 5.91
CA THR A 48 20.20 3.00 5.74
C THR A 48 19.41 2.90 7.05
N ILE A 49 18.13 3.26 7.00
CA ILE A 49 17.20 3.08 8.12
C ILE A 49 16.30 1.88 7.81
N ARG A 50 16.21 0.94 8.74
CA ARG A 50 15.27 -0.19 8.73
C ARG A 50 14.29 -0.04 9.88
N ALA A 51 13.01 -0.26 9.63
CA ALA A 51 11.97 -0.22 10.66
C ALA A 51 10.82 -1.17 10.30
N PHE A 52 10.10 -1.66 11.30
CA PHE A 52 8.84 -2.38 11.12
C PHE A 52 7.68 -1.47 11.52
N VAL A 53 6.83 -1.10 10.56
CA VAL A 53 5.66 -0.24 10.79
C VAL A 53 4.46 -1.11 11.12
N LYS A 54 4.09 -1.17 12.41
CA LYS A 54 2.82 -1.74 12.85
C LYS A 54 1.68 -0.85 12.36
N ALA A 55 0.78 -1.40 11.54
CA ALA A 55 -0.34 -0.66 10.99
C ALA A 55 -1.63 -1.13 11.65
N LEU A 56 -2.44 -0.17 12.12
CA LEU A 56 -3.77 -0.40 12.71
C LEU A 56 -4.63 -1.36 11.87
N ILE A 57 -4.58 -1.18 10.55
CA ILE A 57 -5.22 -2.08 9.58
C ILE A 57 -4.21 -2.41 8.50
N TYR A 58 -3.84 -3.68 8.41
CA TYR A 58 -3.02 -4.20 7.33
C TYR A 58 -3.87 -4.41 6.08
N VAL A 59 -3.35 -4.01 4.90
CA VAL A 59 -4.01 -4.24 3.60
C VAL A 59 -2.96 -4.76 2.63
N SER A 60 -3.03 -6.03 2.21
CA SER A 60 -1.95 -6.66 1.43
C SER A 60 -1.64 -5.92 0.13
N HIS A 61 -2.67 -5.39 -0.54
CA HIS A 61 -2.52 -4.62 -1.78
C HIS A 61 -3.53 -3.47 -1.84
N LYS A 62 -3.02 -2.22 -1.79
CA LYS A 62 -3.84 -1.01 -2.01
C LYS A 62 -4.05 -0.70 -3.49
N TYR A 63 -3.31 -1.38 -4.37
CA TYR A 63 -3.43 -1.28 -5.81
C TYR A 63 -3.33 -2.68 -6.40
N ILE A 64 -4.40 -3.15 -7.04
CA ILE A 64 -4.43 -4.44 -7.71
C ILE A 64 -4.47 -4.28 -9.23
N ARG A 65 -3.85 -5.24 -9.91
CA ARG A 65 -3.93 -5.39 -11.37
C ARG A 65 -4.64 -6.69 -11.70
N LEU A 66 -5.78 -6.56 -12.38
CA LEU A 66 -6.50 -7.66 -12.98
C LEU A 66 -6.18 -7.69 -14.47
N ARG A 67 -5.66 -8.82 -14.97
CA ARG A 67 -5.35 -9.01 -16.38
C ARG A 67 -5.88 -10.36 -16.82
N GLY A 68 -6.66 -10.38 -17.88
CA GLY A 68 -7.26 -11.60 -18.44
C GLY A 68 -7.57 -11.46 -19.92
N LEU A 69 -7.94 -12.58 -20.54
CA LEU A 69 -8.47 -12.63 -21.89
C LEU A 69 -10.00 -12.59 -21.87
N LYS A 70 -10.61 -12.19 -22.99
CA LYS A 70 -12.06 -12.28 -23.17
C LYS A 70 -12.51 -13.73 -22.94
N GLY A 71 -13.53 -13.93 -22.12
CA GLY A 71 -14.07 -15.25 -21.77
C GLY A 71 -13.31 -15.96 -20.63
N GLN A 72 -12.18 -15.41 -20.17
CA GLN A 72 -11.46 -15.95 -19.03
C GLN A 72 -11.85 -15.22 -17.74
N GLU A 73 -12.22 -15.98 -16.72
CA GLU A 73 -12.38 -15.45 -15.37
C GLU A 73 -11.02 -15.32 -14.68
N VAL A 74 -10.74 -14.14 -14.12
CA VAL A 74 -9.53 -13.86 -13.36
C VAL A 74 -9.92 -13.27 -12.02
N THR A 75 -9.45 -13.91 -10.95
CA THR A 75 -9.70 -13.47 -9.58
C THR A 75 -8.40 -13.02 -8.90
N LYS A 76 -8.47 -11.93 -8.14
CA LYS A 76 -7.40 -11.45 -7.26
C LYS A 76 -7.95 -11.20 -5.87
N THR A 77 -7.22 -11.67 -4.86
CA THR A 77 -7.63 -11.53 -3.45
C THR A 77 -6.76 -10.49 -2.75
N VAL A 78 -7.40 -9.59 -2.01
CA VAL A 78 -6.76 -8.66 -1.09
C VAL A 78 -7.08 -9.10 0.34
N ARG A 79 -6.05 -9.21 1.18
CA ARG A 79 -6.19 -9.49 2.61
C ARG A 79 -6.27 -8.17 3.35
N VAL A 80 -7.27 -8.02 4.21
CA VAL A 80 -7.42 -6.90 5.14
C VAL A 80 -7.48 -7.48 6.54
N SER A 81 -6.62 -7.04 7.43
CA SER A 81 -6.57 -7.57 8.79
C SER A 81 -6.18 -6.52 9.82
N THR A 82 -6.46 -6.80 11.08
CA THR A 82 -6.02 -5.99 12.22
C THR A 82 -5.40 -6.91 13.28
N GLU A 83 -4.42 -6.39 14.02
CA GLU A 83 -3.83 -7.05 15.20
C GLU A 83 -4.29 -6.37 16.50
N GLU A 84 -5.22 -5.41 16.40
CA GLU A 84 -5.75 -4.67 17.54
C GLU A 84 -6.79 -5.51 18.30
N ASP A 85 -6.95 -5.21 19.59
CA ASP A 85 -7.96 -5.87 20.44
C ASP A 85 -9.39 -5.53 20.01
N LYS A 86 -9.60 -4.34 19.43
CA LYS A 86 -10.89 -3.90 18.92
C LYS A 86 -11.22 -4.67 17.62
N PRO A 87 -12.43 -5.25 17.46
CA PRO A 87 -12.78 -5.91 16.21
C PRO A 87 -12.91 -4.90 15.07
N LEU A 88 -12.32 -5.23 13.92
CA LEU A 88 -12.46 -4.50 12.66
C LEU A 88 -13.82 -4.78 12.02
N LYS A 89 -14.57 -3.72 11.72
CA LYS A 89 -15.76 -3.79 10.85
C LYS A 89 -15.42 -3.18 9.49
N LEU A 90 -15.80 -3.86 8.41
CA LEU A 90 -15.62 -3.38 7.04
C LEU A 90 -16.97 -3.26 6.33
N GLU A 91 -17.26 -2.07 5.81
CA GLU A 91 -18.50 -1.80 5.10
C GLU A 91 -18.19 -1.22 3.72
N PRO A 92 -18.73 -1.79 2.62
CA PRO A 92 -18.62 -1.17 1.31
C PRO A 92 -19.25 0.22 1.29
N ASN A 93 -18.49 1.21 0.81
CA ASN A 93 -18.93 2.60 0.72
C ASN A 93 -19.15 3.05 -0.73
N ALA A 94 -18.22 2.70 -1.62
CA ALA A 94 -18.34 3.04 -3.05
C ALA A 94 -17.53 2.09 -3.92
N PHE A 95 -18.06 1.76 -5.10
CA PHE A 95 -17.41 0.93 -6.10
C PHE A 95 -17.80 1.41 -7.50
N ASN A 96 -16.83 1.58 -8.39
CA ASN A 96 -17.06 2.18 -9.72
C ASN A 96 -16.57 1.32 -10.90
N LEU A 97 -16.44 0.00 -10.69
CA LEU A 97 -16.14 -0.96 -11.76
C LEU A 97 -17.26 -1.96 -11.99
N SER A 98 -18.47 -1.65 -11.53
CA SER A 98 -19.68 -2.47 -11.76
C SER A 98 -19.84 -2.79 -13.25
N GLY A 99 -20.17 -4.04 -13.56
CA GLY A 99 -20.27 -4.54 -14.93
C GLY A 99 -18.93 -4.85 -15.61
N LYS A 100 -17.78 -4.55 -14.99
CA LYS A 100 -16.44 -4.93 -15.47
C LYS A 100 -15.69 -5.83 -14.50
N VAL A 101 -15.85 -5.57 -13.20
CA VAL A 101 -15.27 -6.33 -12.10
C VAL A 101 -16.37 -6.52 -11.05
N ALA A 102 -16.50 -7.74 -10.54
CA ALA A 102 -17.29 -8.04 -9.35
C ALA A 102 -16.35 -8.11 -8.13
N TYR A 103 -16.89 -7.88 -6.93
CA TYR A 103 -16.16 -8.14 -5.71
C TYR A 103 -17.01 -8.89 -4.69
N ARG A 104 -16.35 -9.70 -3.86
CA ARG A 104 -16.94 -10.37 -2.70
C ARG A 104 -16.04 -10.15 -1.50
N ILE A 105 -16.63 -9.82 -0.36
CA ILE A 105 -15.92 -9.75 0.93
C ILE A 105 -16.25 -11.03 1.70
N GLU A 106 -15.22 -11.70 2.15
CA GLU A 106 -15.28 -12.89 3.00
C GLU A 106 -14.62 -12.55 4.32
N GLU A 107 -15.34 -12.76 5.42
CA GLU A 107 -14.80 -12.65 6.77
C GLU A 107 -14.24 -14.02 7.16
N VAL A 108 -12.90 -14.11 7.27
CA VAL A 108 -12.17 -15.36 7.53
C VAL A 108 -12.02 -15.60 9.03
N GLU A 109 -11.72 -14.54 9.77
CA GLU A 109 -11.71 -14.53 11.23
C GLU A 109 -12.53 -13.34 11.69
N ALA A 110 -13.56 -13.60 12.50
CA ALA A 110 -14.54 -12.59 12.89
C ALA A 110 -13.88 -11.36 13.50
N GLY A 111 -14.07 -10.21 12.86
CA GLY A 111 -13.51 -8.93 13.27
C GLY A 111 -11.99 -8.81 13.15
N ARG A 112 -11.28 -9.76 12.54
CA ARG A 112 -9.81 -9.80 12.50
C ARG A 112 -9.22 -9.95 11.12
N GLU A 113 -9.78 -10.83 10.29
CA GLU A 113 -9.28 -11.07 8.94
C GLU A 113 -10.41 -11.13 7.92
N PHE A 114 -10.25 -10.34 6.86
CA PHE A 114 -11.14 -10.30 5.71
C PHE A 114 -10.35 -10.58 4.44
N ARG A 115 -10.97 -11.30 3.51
CA ARG A 115 -10.50 -11.51 2.15
C ARG A 115 -11.47 -10.86 1.18
N ILE A 116 -10.93 -10.01 0.33
CA ILE A 116 -11.71 -9.31 -0.69
C ILE A 116 -11.30 -9.88 -2.04
N HIS A 117 -12.21 -10.63 -2.64
CA HIS A 117 -12.03 -11.24 -3.94
C HIS A 117 -12.54 -10.26 -5.00
N PHE A 118 -11.70 -9.94 -5.96
CA PHE A 118 -12.05 -9.16 -7.14
C PHE A 118 -11.99 -10.07 -8.36
N THR A 119 -13.11 -10.21 -9.04
CA THR A 119 -13.27 -11.15 -10.15
C THR A 119 -13.63 -10.38 -11.41
N SER A 120 -12.95 -10.66 -12.51
CA SER A 120 -13.29 -10.07 -13.81
C SER A 120 -14.67 -10.55 -14.26
N ILE A 121 -15.50 -9.64 -14.78
CA ILE A 121 -16.72 -10.04 -15.47
C ILE A 121 -16.34 -10.45 -16.90
N PRO A 122 -16.69 -11.69 -17.33
CA PRO A 122 -16.44 -12.16 -18.70
C PRO A 122 -17.00 -11.19 -19.75
N ASP A 123 -16.50 -11.32 -20.98
CA ASP A 123 -16.92 -10.53 -22.17
C ASP A 123 -16.59 -9.04 -22.20
N THR A 124 -15.90 -8.52 -21.19
CA THR A 124 -15.42 -7.14 -21.22
C THR A 124 -14.02 -7.07 -21.83
N VAL A 125 -13.80 -6.13 -22.75
CA VAL A 125 -12.48 -5.84 -23.34
C VAL A 125 -12.15 -4.39 -23.09
N GLY A 126 -10.88 -4.09 -22.81
CA GLY A 126 -10.41 -2.72 -22.60
C GLY A 126 -9.57 -2.57 -21.32
N ILE A 127 -9.22 -1.32 -21.02
CA ILE A 127 -8.48 -0.95 -19.82
C ILE A 127 -9.41 -0.11 -18.94
N TYR A 128 -9.67 -0.58 -17.74
CA TYR A 128 -10.52 0.08 -16.77
C TYR A 128 -9.70 0.45 -15.53
N ARG A 129 -9.98 1.62 -14.98
CA ARG A 129 -9.39 2.11 -13.73
C ARG A 129 -10.52 2.50 -12.80
N GLY A 130 -10.45 2.02 -11.57
CA GLY A 130 -11.45 2.32 -10.58
C GLY A 130 -10.98 1.93 -9.19
N PHE A 131 -11.92 1.79 -8.28
CA PHE A 131 -11.65 1.54 -6.88
C PHE A 131 -12.79 0.82 -6.17
N LEU A 132 -12.46 0.21 -5.03
CA LEU A 132 -13.39 -0.13 -3.96
C LEU A 132 -13.01 0.72 -2.73
N LYS A 133 -13.96 1.48 -2.20
CA LYS A 133 -13.86 2.19 -0.93
C LYS A 133 -14.60 1.42 0.14
N LEU A 134 -13.95 1.22 1.28
CA LEU A 134 -14.50 0.55 2.45
C LEU A 134 -14.43 1.49 3.64
N LYS A 135 -15.51 1.62 4.38
CA LYS A 135 -15.54 2.26 5.69
C LYS A 135 -15.04 1.29 6.75
N THR A 136 -14.41 1.84 7.78
CA THR A 136 -13.98 1.11 8.97
C THR A 136 -14.48 1.79 10.24
N ASN A 137 -14.56 1.03 11.33
CA ASN A 137 -14.92 1.52 12.66
C ASN A 137 -13.73 2.13 13.44
N TYR A 138 -12.59 2.36 12.78
CA TYR A 138 -11.41 3.00 13.36
C TYR A 138 -11.36 4.49 12.99
N PRO A 139 -11.47 5.43 13.95
CA PRO A 139 -11.45 6.87 13.64
C PRO A 139 -10.11 7.35 13.10
N GLU A 140 -9.00 6.68 13.42
CA GLU A 140 -7.66 6.98 12.90
C GLU A 140 -7.51 6.54 11.43
N ARG A 141 -8.35 5.59 11.00
CA ARG A 141 -8.37 5.09 9.62
C ARG A 141 -9.80 4.75 9.16
N PRO A 142 -10.66 5.76 8.97
CA PRO A 142 -12.09 5.54 8.74
C PRO A 142 -12.39 5.01 7.33
N GLU A 143 -11.44 5.11 6.39
CA GLU A 143 -11.61 4.63 5.02
C GLU A 143 -10.37 3.86 4.53
N ILE A 144 -10.62 2.77 3.81
CA ILE A 144 -9.63 2.02 3.03
C ILE A 144 -10.04 2.12 1.56
N ILE A 145 -9.08 2.46 0.71
CA ILE A 145 -9.28 2.51 -0.75
C ILE A 145 -8.37 1.46 -1.38
N ILE A 146 -8.97 0.56 -2.14
CA ILE A 146 -8.28 -0.40 -3.01
C ILE A 146 -8.46 0.07 -4.44
N TRP A 147 -7.37 0.54 -5.05
CA TRP A 147 -7.33 0.94 -6.44
C TRP A 147 -7.20 -0.29 -7.35
N ILE A 148 -7.92 -0.27 -8.45
CA ILE A 148 -8.06 -1.41 -9.34
C ILE A 148 -7.74 -0.94 -10.76
N LYS A 149 -6.79 -1.62 -11.40
CA LYS A 149 -6.57 -1.52 -12.84
C LYS A 149 -6.89 -2.86 -13.47
N ALA A 150 -7.94 -2.89 -14.27
CA ALA A 150 -8.31 -4.06 -15.06
C ALA A 150 -7.86 -3.87 -16.51
N LYS A 151 -7.26 -4.90 -17.10
CA LYS A 151 -6.91 -4.94 -18.53
C LYS A 151 -7.38 -6.28 -19.09
N PHE A 152 -8.39 -6.23 -19.96
CA PHE A 152 -8.93 -7.39 -20.64
C PHE A 152 -8.69 -7.25 -22.14
N GLN A 153 -8.13 -8.30 -22.76
CA GLN A 153 -7.77 -8.30 -24.18
C GLN A 153 -8.57 -9.37 -24.92
N LYS A 154 -8.80 -9.20 -26.22
CA LYS A 154 -9.30 -10.31 -27.05
C LYS A 154 -8.26 -11.45 -27.02
N GLY A 155 -8.73 -12.69 -26.97
CA GLY A 155 -7.87 -13.84 -27.29
C GLY A 155 -7.33 -13.70 -28.71
N ALA A 156 -6.14 -14.26 -28.95
CA ALA A 156 -5.56 -14.35 -30.28
C ALA A 156 -6.42 -15.22 -31.18
#